data_AF-A7H9R5-F1
#
_entry.id   AF-A7H9R5-F1
#
_cell.length_a   1.000
_cell.length_b   1.000
_cell.length_c   1.000
_cell.angle_alpha   90.00
_cell.angle_beta   90.00
_cell.angle_gamma   90.00
#
_symmetry.space_group_name_H-M   'P 1'
#
loop_
_entity.id
_entity.type
_entity.pdbx_description
1 polymer ?
#
loop_
_entity_poly.entity_id
_entity_poly.type
_entity_poly.pdbx_seq_one_letter_code
_entity_poly.pdbx_strand_id
1 'polypeptide(L)'
;MNVHEIAEELTNLVQLDVDAVVAYDRAIEAIGDGWIATELARFRLDHQRHILELSKALLDMNVRPPGAKPDMKGTILGSVTGLRARLGTEQALRAMKPNEELTTSTYARALAKPFPEELLELVRRNYADEQRHLAWLERALDQRLWEREQAGAAH
;
A
#
# COMPACT_ATOMS: atom_id res chain seq x y z
N MET A 1 3.52 15.35 22.06
CA MET A 1 4.68 15.51 21.17
C MET A 1 4.82 16.97 20.78
N ASN A 2 6.03 17.44 20.51
CA ASN A 2 6.25 18.76 19.91
C ASN A 2 6.05 18.71 18.38
N VAL A 3 6.00 19.87 17.72
CA VAL A 3 5.73 19.96 16.26
C VAL A 3 6.79 19.23 15.44
N HIS A 4 8.07 19.28 15.85
CA HIS A 4 9.14 18.60 15.14
C HIS A 4 8.99 17.07 15.22
N GLU A 5 8.72 16.52 16.41
CA GLU A 5 8.46 15.10 16.60
C GLU A 5 7.25 14.63 15.77
N ILE A 6 6.16 15.40 15.74
CA ILE A 6 4.98 15.08 14.93
C ILE A 6 5.35 15.03 13.45
N ALA A 7 6.05 16.05 12.96
CA ALA A 7 6.46 16.12 11.56
C ALA A 7 7.40 14.97 11.16
N GLU A 8 8.29 14.55 12.06
CA GLU A 8 9.18 13.40 11.83
C GLU A 8 8.36 12.10 11.69
N GLU A 9 7.39 11.87 12.57
CA GLU A 9 6.52 10.69 12.45
C GLU A 9 5.70 10.69 11.17
N LEU A 10 5.09 11.82 10.81
CA LEU A 10 4.33 11.94 9.56
C LEU A 10 5.22 11.74 8.33
N THR A 11 6.45 12.26 8.36
CA THR A 11 7.43 12.05 7.28
C THR A 11 7.78 10.57 7.13
N ASN A 12 7.97 9.86 8.24
CA ASN A 12 8.23 8.42 8.23
C ASN A 12 7.06 7.62 7.67
N LEU A 13 5.81 7.99 8.01
CA LEU A 13 4.61 7.36 7.44
C LEU A 13 4.50 7.62 5.93
N VAL A 14 4.75 8.86 5.47
CA VAL A 14 4.74 9.17 4.03
C VAL A 14 5.77 8.34 3.28
N GLN A 15 7.00 8.22 3.79
CA GLN A 15 8.04 7.43 3.14
C GLN A 15 7.65 5.94 3.07
N LEU A 16 7.04 5.42 4.13
CA LEU A 16 6.56 4.05 4.18
C LEU A 16 5.49 3.77 3.13
N ASP A 17 4.52 4.68 2.96
CA ASP A 17 3.49 4.55 1.94
C ASP A 17 4.05 4.71 0.52
N VAL A 18 5.07 5.55 0.32
CA VAL A 18 5.79 5.65 -0.97
C VAL A 18 6.44 4.31 -1.32
N ASP A 19 7.10 3.68 -0.35
CA ASP A 19 7.75 2.38 -0.54
C ASP A 19 6.69 1.29 -0.83
N ALA A 20 5.53 1.34 -0.16
CA ALA A 20 4.40 0.46 -0.42
C ALA A 20 3.87 0.63 -1.86
N VAL A 21 3.64 1.86 -2.33
CA VAL A 21 3.19 2.13 -3.72
C VAL A 21 4.14 1.49 -4.74
N VAL A 22 5.45 1.64 -4.55
CA VAL A 22 6.46 1.03 -5.44
C VAL A 22 6.39 -0.50 -5.41
N ALA A 23 6.19 -1.09 -4.22
CA ALA A 23 6.04 -2.54 -4.09
C ALA A 23 4.77 -3.05 -4.79
N TYR A 24 3.64 -2.32 -4.65
CA TYR A 24 2.39 -2.62 -5.33
C TYR A 24 2.52 -2.55 -6.85
N ASP A 25 3.18 -1.52 -7.40
CA ASP A 25 3.40 -1.41 -8.85
C ASP A 25 4.18 -2.62 -9.39
N ARG A 26 5.24 -3.05 -8.68
CA ARG A 26 6.01 -4.25 -9.04
C ARG A 26 5.19 -5.53 -8.93
N ALA A 27 4.35 -5.66 -7.90
CA ALA A 27 3.51 -6.83 -7.71
C ALA A 27 2.43 -6.93 -8.80
N ILE A 28 1.78 -5.81 -9.14
CA ILE A 28 0.80 -5.71 -10.22
C ILE A 28 1.44 -6.08 -11.56
N GLU A 29 2.63 -5.55 -11.86
CA GLU A 29 3.38 -5.92 -13.08
C GLU A 29 3.76 -7.41 -13.10
N ALA A 30 4.12 -7.99 -11.95
CA ALA A 30 4.45 -9.40 -11.84
C ALA A 30 3.23 -10.31 -12.08
N ILE A 31 2.05 -9.90 -11.59
CA ILE A 31 0.80 -10.66 -11.67
C ILE A 31 0.16 -10.55 -13.06
N GLY A 32 0.20 -9.36 -13.68
CA GLY A 32 -0.49 -9.09 -14.93
C GLY A 32 -1.99 -8.84 -14.75
N ASP A 33 -2.78 -9.02 -15.80
CA ASP A 33 -4.20 -8.70 -15.78
C ASP A 33 -5.02 -9.74 -14.99
N GLY A 34 -5.96 -9.26 -14.17
CA GLY A 34 -6.82 -10.12 -13.35
C GLY A 34 -7.51 -9.37 -12.21
N TRP A 35 -8.46 -10.02 -11.55
CA TRP A 35 -9.11 -9.49 -10.36
C TRP A 35 -8.14 -9.39 -9.17
N ILE A 36 -7.13 -10.27 -9.08
CA ILE A 36 -6.08 -10.14 -8.05
C ILE A 36 -5.30 -8.83 -8.24
N ALA A 37 -4.84 -8.54 -9.46
CA ALA A 37 -4.14 -7.30 -9.77
C ALA A 37 -5.05 -6.08 -9.62
N THR A 38 -6.35 -6.21 -9.97
CA THR A 38 -7.35 -5.16 -9.74
C THR A 38 -7.49 -4.83 -8.27
N GLU A 39 -7.48 -5.83 -7.38
CA GLU A 39 -7.56 -5.59 -5.94
C GLU A 39 -6.28 -4.92 -5.40
N LEU A 40 -5.10 -5.40 -5.81
CA LEU A 40 -3.84 -4.76 -5.45
C LEU A 40 -3.77 -3.29 -5.93
N ALA A 41 -4.34 -2.99 -7.10
CA ALA A 41 -4.44 -1.63 -7.60
C ALA A 41 -5.33 -0.74 -6.70
N ARG A 42 -6.36 -1.29 -6.04
CA ARG A 42 -7.17 -0.55 -5.06
C ARG A 42 -6.36 -0.22 -3.81
N PHE A 43 -5.60 -1.17 -3.28
CA PHE A 43 -4.74 -0.93 -2.11
C PHE A 43 -3.63 0.08 -2.43
N ARG A 44 -3.05 0.03 -3.64
CA ARG A 44 -2.13 1.07 -4.10
C ARG A 44 -2.77 2.47 -4.11
N LEU A 45 -4.03 2.59 -4.53
CA LEU A 45 -4.76 3.86 -4.48
C LEU A 45 -5.01 4.33 -3.04
N ASP A 46 -5.25 3.40 -2.10
CA ASP A 46 -5.35 3.72 -0.68
C ASP A 46 -4.02 4.32 -0.16
N HIS A 47 -2.86 3.72 -0.44
CA HIS A 47 -1.56 4.32 -0.08
C HIS A 47 -1.30 5.66 -0.75
N GLN A 48 -1.70 5.84 -2.02
CA GLN A 48 -1.58 7.13 -2.69
C GLN A 48 -2.43 8.21 -2.00
N ARG A 49 -3.63 7.87 -1.52
CA ARG A 49 -4.43 8.76 -0.68
C ARG A 49 -3.68 9.07 0.62
N HIS A 50 -3.13 8.08 1.30
CA HIS A 50 -2.40 8.29 2.56
C HIS A 50 -1.24 9.27 2.38
N ILE A 51 -0.41 9.08 1.34
CA ILE A 51 0.69 9.99 0.98
C ILE A 51 0.19 11.42 0.84
N LEU A 52 -0.91 11.63 0.10
CA LEU A 52 -1.46 12.96 -0.15
C LEU A 52 -1.98 13.61 1.14
N GLU A 53 -2.73 12.88 1.96
CA GLU A 53 -3.33 13.39 3.19
C GLU A 53 -2.26 13.68 4.26
N LEU A 54 -1.29 12.79 4.45
CA LEU A 54 -0.17 12.99 5.38
C LEU A 54 0.76 14.11 4.91
N SER A 55 1.04 14.20 3.61
CA SER A 55 1.82 15.30 3.03
C SER A 55 1.11 16.64 3.22
N LYS A 56 -0.21 16.67 3.10
CA LYS A 56 -1.00 17.87 3.41
C LYS A 56 -0.85 18.26 4.89
N ALA A 57 -0.93 17.31 5.81
CA ALA A 57 -0.73 17.59 7.23
C ALA A 57 0.67 18.17 7.53
N LEU A 58 1.71 17.67 6.86
CA LEU A 58 3.07 18.24 6.94
C LEU A 58 3.13 19.69 6.44
N LEU A 59 2.50 19.97 5.30
CA LEU A 59 2.45 21.32 4.73
C LEU A 59 1.71 22.31 5.64
N ASP A 60 0.62 21.88 6.29
CA ASP A 60 -0.12 22.71 7.25
C ASP A 60 0.74 23.05 8.49
N MET A 61 1.79 22.27 8.77
CA MET A 61 2.82 22.56 9.78
C MET A 61 4.03 23.35 9.25
N ASN A 62 3.98 23.84 8.00
CA ASN A 62 5.09 24.44 7.27
C ASN A 62 6.33 23.52 7.11
N VAL A 63 6.11 22.20 7.13
CA VAL A 63 7.15 21.20 6.86
C VAL A 63 7.01 20.69 5.44
N ARG A 64 8.12 20.62 4.70
CA ARG A 64 8.12 20.03 3.36
C ARG A 64 8.01 18.51 3.48
N PRO A 65 7.03 17.86 2.83
CA PRO A 65 6.98 16.41 2.78
C PRO A 65 8.23 15.87 2.07
N PRO A 66 8.62 14.60 2.35
CA PRO A 66 9.68 13.97 1.60
C PRO A 66 9.31 14.01 0.11
N GLY A 67 10.31 14.24 -0.76
CA GLY A 67 10.05 14.35 -2.18
C GLY A 67 9.35 13.10 -2.68
N ALA A 68 8.06 13.22 -2.99
CA ALA A 68 7.35 12.22 -3.77
C ALA A 68 8.09 12.19 -5.10
N LYS A 69 8.98 11.23 -5.34
CA LYS A 69 9.61 11.09 -6.65
C LYS A 69 8.47 10.86 -7.65
N PRO A 70 8.11 11.85 -8.48
CA PRO A 70 7.02 11.72 -9.40
C PRO A 70 7.65 11.26 -10.71
N ASP A 71 8.00 9.98 -10.76
CA ASP A 71 7.95 9.25 -12.02
C ASP A 71 6.83 8.21 -11.94
N MET A 72 5.71 8.61 -11.31
CA MET A 72 4.40 8.05 -11.62
C MET A 72 3.96 8.54 -13.01
N LYS A 73 4.75 8.23 -14.04
CA LYS A 73 4.24 8.21 -15.39
C LYS A 73 3.25 7.05 -15.43
N GLY A 74 1.98 7.40 -15.31
CA GLY A 74 0.86 6.51 -15.57
C GLY A 74 1.07 5.87 -16.93
N THR A 75 1.59 4.65 -16.92
CA THR A 75 1.66 3.83 -18.12
C THR A 75 0.40 2.97 -18.07
N ILE A 76 -0.68 3.52 -18.61
CA ILE A 76 -1.82 2.73 -19.02
C ILE A 76 -1.48 2.16 -20.40
N LEU A 77 -1.74 0.86 -20.53
CA LEU A 77 -1.86 0.04 -21.74
C LEU A 77 -0.58 -0.54 -22.35
N GLY A 78 -0.57 -1.88 -22.43
CA GLY A 78 0.03 -2.56 -23.58
C GLY A 78 0.67 -3.91 -23.32
N SER A 79 -0.13 -4.92 -22.96
CA SER A 79 0.00 -6.31 -23.43
C SER A 79 1.42 -6.86 -23.65
N VAL A 80 1.98 -7.55 -22.65
CA VAL A 80 2.99 -8.59 -22.93
C VAL A 80 2.80 -9.78 -21.98
N THR A 81 2.50 -10.92 -22.60
CA THR A 81 2.65 -12.29 -22.08
C THR A 81 1.70 -12.76 -20.97
N GLY A 82 0.55 -13.26 -21.43
CA GLY A 82 -0.09 -14.43 -20.84
C GLY A 82 0.86 -15.62 -20.88
N LEU A 83 1.73 -15.74 -19.87
CA LEU A 83 2.30 -16.97 -19.33
C LEU A 83 3.10 -16.73 -18.04
N ARG A 84 2.73 -15.77 -17.19
CA ARG A 84 3.28 -15.72 -15.82
C ARG A 84 2.43 -16.65 -14.96
N ALA A 85 2.95 -17.87 -14.82
CA ALA A 85 2.33 -19.01 -14.14
C ALA A 85 1.92 -18.69 -12.68
N ARG A 86 1.07 -19.54 -12.09
CA ARG A 86 0.69 -19.58 -10.66
C ARG A 86 1.81 -19.22 -9.67
N LEU A 87 3.03 -19.64 -9.98
CA LEU A 87 4.24 -19.32 -9.22
C LEU A 87 4.50 -17.81 -9.12
N GLY A 88 4.23 -17.02 -10.16
CA GLY A 88 4.43 -15.57 -10.18
C GLY A 88 3.48 -14.83 -9.25
N THR A 89 2.18 -15.14 -9.30
CA THR A 89 1.18 -14.51 -8.41
C THR A 89 1.41 -14.87 -6.95
N GLU A 90 1.66 -16.14 -6.64
CA GLU A 90 1.96 -16.54 -5.27
C GLU A 90 3.22 -15.85 -4.74
N GLN A 91 4.31 -15.83 -5.52
CA GLN A 91 5.55 -15.17 -5.12
C GLN A 91 5.36 -13.66 -4.93
N ALA A 92 4.61 -12.99 -5.80
CA ALA A 92 4.30 -11.57 -5.66
C ALA A 92 3.51 -11.28 -4.38
N LEU A 93 2.46 -12.05 -4.09
CA LEU A 93 1.66 -11.88 -2.87
C LEU A 93 2.48 -12.19 -1.60
N ARG A 94 3.35 -13.22 -1.64
CA ARG A 94 4.26 -13.53 -0.53
C ARG A 94 5.27 -12.41 -0.30
N ALA A 95 5.76 -11.77 -1.36
CA ALA A 95 6.67 -10.63 -1.27
C ALA A 95 5.98 -9.36 -0.73
N MET A 96 4.67 -9.22 -0.93
CA MET A 96 3.90 -8.10 -0.37
C MET A 96 3.61 -8.25 1.12
N LYS A 97 3.45 -9.47 1.64
CA LYS A 97 3.04 -9.68 3.03
C LYS A 97 3.95 -8.95 4.06
N PRO A 98 5.29 -9.03 4.00
CA PRO A 98 6.16 -8.31 4.94
C PRO A 98 6.02 -6.78 4.84
N ASN A 99 5.67 -6.24 3.67
CA ASN A 99 5.43 -4.81 3.52
C ASN A 99 4.17 -4.40 4.28
N GLU A 100 3.07 -5.14 4.14
CA GLU A 100 1.82 -4.86 4.88
C GLU A 100 1.95 -5.10 6.39
N GLU A 101 2.74 -6.08 6.81
CA GLU A 101 3.07 -6.27 8.23
C GLU A 101 3.87 -5.08 8.78
N LEU A 102 4.81 -4.55 7.99
CA LEU A 102 5.59 -3.37 8.35
C LEU A 102 4.72 -2.11 8.39
N THR A 103 3.88 -1.86 7.39
CA THR A 103 2.96 -0.70 7.34
C THR A 103 1.99 -0.75 8.51
N THR A 104 1.27 -1.87 8.67
CA THR A 104 0.32 -2.11 9.76
C THR A 104 0.98 -1.88 11.12
N SER A 105 2.15 -2.49 11.37
CA SER A 105 2.82 -2.34 12.66
C SER A 105 3.34 -0.92 12.90
N THR A 106 3.74 -0.19 11.85
CA THR A 106 4.23 1.19 11.97
C THR A 106 3.09 2.16 12.26
N TYR A 107 1.97 2.02 11.57
CA TYR A 107 0.75 2.77 11.88
C TYR A 107 0.23 2.48 13.29
N ALA A 108 0.27 1.22 13.74
CA ALA A 108 -0.08 0.87 15.12
C ALA A 108 0.85 1.55 16.15
N ARG A 109 2.15 1.59 15.88
CA ARG A 109 3.11 2.34 16.73
C ARG A 109 2.86 3.84 16.72
N ALA A 110 2.46 4.42 15.58
CA ALA A 110 2.11 5.83 15.49
C ALA A 110 0.86 6.16 16.32
N LEU A 111 -0.17 5.31 16.29
CA LEU A 111 -1.39 5.49 17.10
C LEU A 111 -1.15 5.45 18.62
N ALA A 112 -0.07 4.80 19.07
CA ALA A 112 0.31 4.78 20.48
C ALA A 112 1.01 6.08 20.93
N LYS A 113 1.33 7.00 20.01
CA LYS A 113 2.01 8.25 20.31
C LYS A 113 0.99 9.38 20.55
N PRO A 114 1.32 10.40 21.38
CA PRO A 114 0.38 11.47 21.72
C PRO A 114 0.31 12.55 20.63
N PHE A 115 -0.24 12.18 19.48
CA PHE A 115 -0.62 13.08 18.40
C PHE A 115 -1.84 13.96 18.79
N PRO A 116 -1.98 15.15 18.21
CA PRO A 116 -3.24 15.90 18.18
C PRO A 116 -4.40 15.05 17.63
N GLU A 117 -5.61 15.24 18.14
CA GLU A 117 -6.78 14.40 17.80
C GLU A 117 -7.07 14.38 16.28
N GLU A 118 -6.96 15.53 15.62
CA GLU A 118 -7.17 15.66 14.17
C GLU A 118 -6.21 14.76 13.36
N LEU A 119 -4.96 14.64 13.81
CA LEU A 119 -3.97 13.76 13.18
C LEU A 119 -4.17 12.30 13.59
N LEU A 120 -4.60 12.04 14.83
CA LEU A 120 -4.96 10.68 15.26
C LEU A 120 -6.07 10.11 14.41
N GLU A 121 -7.08 10.90 14.04
CA GLU A 121 -8.16 10.44 13.16
C GLU A 121 -7.63 10.07 11.77
N LEU A 122 -6.73 10.88 11.19
CA LEU A 122 -6.07 10.55 9.93
C LEU A 122 -5.26 9.25 10.04
N VAL A 123 -4.38 9.13 11.04
CA VAL A 123 -3.56 7.93 11.25
C VAL A 123 -4.44 6.69 11.51
N ARG A 124 -5.57 6.84 12.20
CA ARG A 124 -6.52 5.74 12.50
C ARG A 124 -7.22 5.25 11.24
N ARG A 125 -7.61 6.14 10.33
CA ARG A 125 -8.21 5.78 9.05
C ARG A 125 -7.22 5.02 8.18
N ASN A 126 -6.00 5.52 8.04
CA ASN A 126 -4.95 4.83 7.29
C ASN A 126 -4.64 3.46 7.89
N TYR A 127 -4.49 3.37 9.23
CA TYR A 127 -4.28 2.09 9.92
C TYR A 127 -5.38 1.07 9.62
N ALA A 128 -6.65 1.50 9.55
CA ALA A 128 -7.75 0.62 9.22
C ALA A 128 -7.64 0.07 7.79
N ASP A 129 -7.12 0.86 6.85
CA ASP A 129 -6.82 0.40 5.49
C ASP A 129 -5.71 -0.67 5.50
N GLU A 130 -4.60 -0.42 6.21
CA GLU A 130 -3.50 -1.39 6.35
C GLU A 130 -3.97 -2.73 6.92
N GLN A 131 -4.84 -2.69 7.94
CA GLN A 131 -5.43 -3.90 8.50
C GLN A 131 -6.27 -4.67 7.47
N ARG A 132 -7.03 -3.97 6.61
CA ARG A 132 -7.79 -4.61 5.53
C ARG A 132 -6.86 -5.20 4.48
N HIS A 133 -5.78 -4.51 4.11
CA HIS A 133 -4.80 -4.98 3.12
C HIS A 133 -4.12 -6.26 3.60
N LEU A 134 -3.59 -6.24 4.83
CA LEU A 134 -2.94 -7.40 5.44
C LEU A 134 -3.90 -8.59 5.55
N ALA A 135 -5.11 -8.38 6.08
CA ALA A 135 -6.10 -9.45 6.20
C ALA A 135 -6.49 -10.03 4.82
N TRP A 136 -6.56 -9.19 3.79
CA TRP A 136 -6.81 -9.65 2.44
C TRP A 136 -5.66 -10.50 1.90
N LEU A 137 -4.40 -10.06 2.06
CA LEU A 137 -3.22 -10.81 1.60
C LEU A 137 -3.11 -12.16 2.30
N GLU A 138 -3.33 -12.21 3.60
CA GLU A 138 -3.31 -13.45 4.37
C GLU A 138 -4.37 -14.43 3.88
N ARG A 139 -5.60 -13.95 3.66
CA ARG A 139 -6.67 -14.76 3.08
C ARG A 139 -6.33 -15.20 1.65
N ALA A 140 -5.72 -14.32 0.84
CA ALA A 140 -5.33 -14.62 -0.53
C ALA A 140 -4.31 -15.77 -0.58
N LEU A 141 -3.30 -15.72 0.29
CA LEU A 141 -2.26 -16.73 0.44
C LEU A 141 -2.80 -18.05 1.00
N ASP A 142 -3.64 -18.00 2.04
CA ASP A 142 -4.24 -19.18 2.67
C ASP A 142 -5.18 -19.93 1.72
N GLN A 143 -6.09 -19.21 1.06
CA GLN A 143 -7.10 -19.80 0.17
C GLN A 143 -6.63 -19.95 -1.27
N ARG A 144 -5.38 -19.56 -1.57
CA ARG A 144 -4.77 -19.59 -2.90
C ARG A 144 -5.70 -18.99 -3.97
N LEU A 145 -6.19 -17.77 -3.71
CA LEU A 145 -7.29 -17.20 -4.47
C LEU A 145 -7.04 -17.09 -5.99
N TRP A 146 -5.77 -16.99 -6.40
CA TRP A 146 -5.35 -17.02 -7.80
C TRP A 146 -5.71 -18.32 -8.53
N GLU A 147 -5.90 -19.43 -7.82
CA GLU A 147 -6.36 -20.69 -8.44
C GLU A 147 -7.82 -20.61 -8.88
N ARG A 148 -8.65 -19.82 -8.16
CA ARG A 148 -10.06 -19.60 -8.49
C ARG A 148 -10.22 -18.67 -9.70
N GLU A 149 -9.36 -17.66 -9.82
CA GLU A 149 -9.28 -16.78 -11.00
C GLU A 149 -9.11 -17.57 -12.29
N GLN A 150 -8.21 -18.56 -12.25
CA GLN A 150 -7.88 -19.39 -13.41
C GLN A 150 -8.98 -20.38 -13.75
N ALA A 151 -9.67 -20.94 -12.75
CA ALA A 151 -10.80 -21.85 -12.97
C ALA A 151 -11.98 -21.14 -13.65
N GLY A 152 -12.19 -19.85 -13.36
CA GLY A 152 -13.23 -19.04 -14.01
C GLY A 152 -12.89 -18.58 -15.43
N ALA A 153 -11.59 -18.46 -15.77
CA ALA A 153 -11.13 -18.05 -17.10
C ALA A 153 -11.02 -19.21 -18.12
N ALA A 154 -11.17 -20.47 -17.68
CA ALA A 154 -11.05 -21.67 -18.51
C ALA A 154 -12.40 -22.14 -19.13
N HIS A 155 -13.46 -21.35 -19.00
CA HIS A 155 -14.80 -21.59 -19.53
C HIS A 155 -15.24 -20.46 -20.46
#